data_AF-A0A835G900-F1
#
_entry.id   AF-A0A835G900-F1
#
_cell.length_a   1.000
_cell.length_b   1.000
_cell.length_c   1.000
_cell.angle_alpha   90.00
_cell.angle_beta   90.00
_cell.angle_gamma   90.00
#
_symmetry.space_group_name_H-M   'P 1'
#
loop_
_entity.id
_entity.type
_entity.pdbx_description
1 polymer ?
#
loop_
_entity_poly.entity_id
_entity_poly.type
_entity_poly.pdbx_seq_one_letter_code
_entity_poly.pdbx_strand_id
1 'polypeptide(L)'
;MKLGHKIDKEVRQALRPINLMQNLVLNPRYQIKNDLLTDKVGLWNTQLLLIKNTGCSRLHSIHLFRAYVQILQCYEIILDVYEGPFIYQSIDAFFQSLIEIKIFVAFGNDVGWDKISVLVYILSWIVKSVLIQFTLSLTFDTFYQTVDLAQTSCMLNSTDDKCTDDQRKLCKNVMRLHRASFSKLCVCGMFYVDICHPLRLMILLTNYTVITIDIILFIFITSLITHEEHTKEMNINVGHLIEVKSKSKTFLDNVIDKEVQLVKLLTDKMLLWESQLLYAQNNGCSKSYSSKMYRAYVLILKCYEIIQNAYGVP
;
A
#
# COMPACT_ATOMS: atom_id res chain seq x y z
N MET A 1 7.72 -43.91 2.90
CA MET A 1 7.04 -42.60 2.74
C MET A 1 7.86 -41.53 3.48
N LYS A 2 8.83 -40.89 2.81
CA LYS A 2 9.80 -39.92 3.41
C LYS A 2 10.02 -38.66 2.54
N LEU A 3 9.15 -38.41 1.54
CA LEU A 3 9.32 -37.28 0.62
C LEU A 3 8.81 -35.94 1.16
N GLY A 4 7.85 -35.93 2.09
CA GLY A 4 7.21 -34.68 2.56
C GLY A 4 8.14 -33.73 3.33
N HIS A 5 9.13 -34.26 4.05
CA HIS A 5 10.00 -33.44 4.91
C HIS A 5 11.14 -32.74 4.14
N LYS A 6 11.47 -33.20 2.92
CA LYS A 6 12.58 -32.61 2.14
C LYS A 6 12.13 -31.36 1.36
N ILE A 7 10.91 -31.37 0.84
CA ILE A 7 10.35 -30.27 0.04
C ILE A 7 10.20 -29.00 0.90
N ASP A 8 9.77 -29.13 2.17
CA ASP A 8 9.56 -27.97 3.05
C ASP A 8 10.85 -27.21 3.37
N LYS A 9 12.00 -27.90 3.39
CA LYS A 9 13.30 -27.27 3.67
C LYS A 9 13.84 -26.49 2.47
N GLU A 10 13.66 -27.02 1.26
CA GLU A 10 14.11 -26.38 0.02
C GLU A 10 13.23 -25.18 -0.34
N VAL A 11 11.91 -25.28 -0.14
CA VAL A 11 10.99 -24.14 -0.30
C VAL A 11 11.32 -23.03 0.70
N ARG A 12 11.58 -23.39 1.97
CA ARG A 12 11.98 -22.42 3.01
C ARG A 12 13.34 -21.77 2.74
N GLN A 13 14.29 -22.49 2.13
CA GLN A 13 15.58 -21.93 1.71
C GLN A 13 15.46 -21.05 0.46
N ALA A 14 14.58 -21.39 -0.49
CA ALA A 14 14.33 -20.60 -1.68
C ALA A 14 13.61 -19.27 -1.36
N LEU A 15 12.76 -19.25 -0.34
CA LEU A 15 12.07 -18.04 0.14
C LEU A 15 12.92 -17.17 1.08
N ARG A 16 14.12 -17.62 1.45
CA ARG A 16 14.99 -16.91 2.42
C ARG A 16 15.46 -15.52 1.92
N PRO A 17 15.82 -15.31 0.64
CA PRO A 17 16.16 -13.99 0.11
C PRO A 17 14.95 -13.06 0.07
N ILE A 18 13.75 -13.60 -0.20
CA ILE A 18 12.49 -12.86 -0.19
C ILE A 18 12.15 -12.41 1.24
N ASN A 19 12.28 -13.29 2.22
CA ASN A 19 12.12 -12.95 3.64
C ASN A 19 13.18 -11.93 4.13
N LEU A 20 14.40 -11.99 3.62
CA LEU A 20 15.46 -11.03 3.96
C LEU A 20 15.18 -9.64 3.36
N MET A 21 14.74 -9.58 2.11
CA MET A 21 14.35 -8.33 1.46
C MET A 21 13.08 -7.73 2.08
N GLN A 22 12.10 -8.56 2.45
CA GLN A 22 10.93 -8.11 3.20
C GLN A 22 11.33 -7.47 4.55
N ASN A 23 12.25 -8.08 5.30
CA ASN A 23 12.75 -7.53 6.57
C ASN A 23 13.61 -6.25 6.44
N LEU A 24 14.24 -6.03 5.27
CA LEU A 24 15.08 -4.86 5.02
C LEU A 24 14.30 -3.66 4.44
N VAL A 25 13.17 -3.91 3.78
CA VAL A 25 12.47 -2.92 2.95
C VAL A 25 11.13 -2.50 3.54
N LEU A 26 10.39 -3.46 4.10
CA LEU A 26 9.30 -3.15 5.02
C LEU A 26 9.95 -2.98 6.39
N ASN A 27 9.69 -1.88 7.08
CA ASN A 27 10.12 -1.75 8.47
C ASN A 27 9.59 -3.00 9.22
N PRO A 28 10.45 -3.95 9.63
CA PRO A 28 10.05 -5.32 9.98
C PRO A 28 9.07 -5.34 11.16
N ARG A 29 9.04 -4.24 11.91
CA ARG A 29 8.08 -3.92 12.97
C ARG A 29 6.61 -4.03 12.54
N TYR A 30 6.30 -3.85 11.26
CA TYR A 30 4.93 -3.85 10.75
C TYR A 30 4.44 -5.24 10.32
N GLN A 31 5.31 -6.06 9.71
CA GLN A 31 4.95 -7.43 9.32
C GLN A 31 4.74 -8.32 10.56
N ILE A 32 5.61 -8.17 11.56
CA ILE A 32 5.57 -8.94 12.81
C ILE A 32 4.24 -8.77 13.58
N LYS A 33 3.58 -7.61 13.47
CA LYS A 33 2.37 -7.32 14.25
C LYS A 33 1.12 -8.00 13.70
N ASN A 34 0.98 -8.11 12.37
CA ASN A 34 -0.22 -8.69 11.78
C ASN A 34 -0.20 -10.22 11.82
N ASP A 35 0.97 -10.84 11.68
CA ASP A 35 1.15 -12.28 11.88
C ASP A 35 0.77 -12.68 13.31
N LEU A 36 1.20 -11.88 14.30
CA LEU A 36 0.82 -12.07 15.69
C LEU A 36 -0.70 -12.00 15.88
N LEU A 37 -1.38 -11.06 15.23
CA LEU A 37 -2.83 -10.93 15.37
C LEU A 37 -3.56 -12.11 14.71
N THR A 38 -3.09 -12.54 13.54
CA THR A 38 -3.58 -13.72 12.82
C THR A 38 -3.44 -14.97 13.69
N ASP A 39 -2.28 -15.18 14.32
CA ASP A 39 -2.04 -16.28 15.24
C ASP A 39 -2.99 -16.23 16.45
N LYS A 40 -3.28 -15.05 16.99
CA LYS A 40 -4.21 -14.89 18.11
C LYS A 40 -5.65 -15.27 17.72
N VAL A 41 -6.11 -14.90 16.52
CA VAL A 41 -7.43 -15.33 16.01
C VAL A 41 -7.42 -16.84 15.78
N GLY A 42 -6.34 -17.39 15.22
CA GLY A 42 -6.18 -18.84 15.01
C GLY A 42 -6.26 -19.62 16.32
N LEU A 43 -5.52 -19.20 17.34
CA LEU A 43 -5.56 -19.79 18.69
C LEU A 43 -6.95 -19.69 19.32
N TRP A 44 -7.59 -18.53 19.18
CA TRP A 44 -8.96 -18.34 19.63
C TRP A 44 -9.92 -19.32 18.97
N ASN A 45 -9.78 -19.54 17.66
CA ASN A 45 -10.61 -20.49 16.92
C ASN A 45 -10.35 -21.94 17.36
N THR A 46 -9.09 -22.32 17.59
CA THR A 46 -8.75 -23.64 18.15
C THR A 46 -9.37 -23.84 19.53
N GLN A 47 -9.34 -22.83 20.41
CA GLN A 47 -9.98 -22.89 21.73
C GLN A 47 -11.49 -23.05 21.62
N LEU A 48 -12.14 -22.31 20.72
CA LEU A 48 -13.58 -22.45 20.44
C LEU A 48 -13.94 -23.89 20.02
N LEU A 49 -13.13 -24.52 19.18
CA LEU A 49 -13.33 -25.91 18.74
C LEU A 49 -13.10 -26.92 19.86
N LEU A 50 -12.11 -26.70 20.73
CA LEU A 50 -11.87 -27.58 21.89
C LEU A 50 -13.05 -27.57 22.86
N ILE A 51 -13.59 -26.38 23.14
CA ILE A 51 -14.77 -26.18 23.99
C ILE A 51 -15.98 -26.96 23.47
N LYS A 52 -16.12 -27.09 22.15
CA LYS A 52 -17.21 -27.86 21.53
C LYS A 52 -17.22 -29.31 22.02
N ASN A 53 -16.04 -29.92 22.16
CA ASN A 53 -15.90 -31.34 22.50
C ASN A 53 -15.94 -31.62 24.01
N THR A 54 -15.47 -30.67 24.83
CA THR A 54 -15.32 -30.88 26.28
C THR A 54 -16.43 -30.23 27.12
N GLY A 55 -17.31 -29.43 26.49
CA GLY A 55 -18.26 -28.58 27.19
C GLY A 55 -17.62 -27.28 27.68
N CYS A 56 -18.43 -26.24 27.91
CA CYS A 56 -17.94 -24.94 28.36
C CYS A 56 -18.51 -24.54 29.72
N SER A 57 -17.64 -24.05 30.62
CA SER A 57 -18.12 -23.29 31.77
C SER A 57 -18.45 -21.85 31.34
N ARG A 58 -19.46 -21.25 31.96
CA ARG A 58 -19.85 -19.85 31.72
C ARG A 58 -18.67 -18.87 31.84
N LEU A 59 -17.79 -19.09 32.81
CA LEU A 59 -16.60 -18.26 33.03
C LEU A 59 -15.66 -18.31 31.81
N HIS A 60 -15.45 -19.51 31.25
CA HIS A 60 -14.57 -19.69 30.10
C HIS A 60 -15.13 -19.02 28.83
N SER A 61 -16.44 -19.10 28.59
CA SER A 61 -17.10 -18.34 27.51
C SER A 61 -16.90 -16.83 27.64
N ILE A 62 -16.94 -16.28 28.86
CA ILE A 62 -16.71 -14.84 29.11
C ILE A 62 -15.27 -14.46 28.77
N HIS A 63 -14.29 -15.28 29.17
CA HIS A 63 -12.88 -15.04 28.85
C HIS A 63 -12.62 -15.12 27.34
N LEU A 64 -13.19 -16.11 26.66
CA LEU A 64 -13.04 -16.28 25.22
C LEU A 64 -13.66 -15.10 24.45
N PHE A 65 -14.84 -14.64 24.86
CA PHE A 65 -15.45 -13.43 24.28
C PHE A 65 -14.58 -12.19 24.49
N ARG A 66 -14.06 -11.99 25.71
CA ARG A 66 -13.19 -10.84 26.03
C ARG A 66 -11.91 -10.86 25.20
N ALA A 67 -11.29 -12.02 24.99
CA ALA A 67 -10.11 -12.14 24.14
C ALA A 67 -10.42 -11.74 22.69
N TYR A 68 -11.58 -12.16 22.16
CA TYR A 68 -12.01 -11.76 20.81
C TYR A 68 -12.23 -10.26 20.68
N VAL A 69 -12.88 -9.62 21.68
CA VAL A 69 -13.04 -8.16 21.73
C VAL A 69 -11.70 -7.45 21.67
N GLN A 70 -10.71 -7.90 22.46
CA GLN A 70 -9.37 -7.32 22.48
C GLN A 70 -8.64 -7.48 21.13
N ILE A 71 -8.80 -8.62 20.46
CA ILE A 71 -8.24 -8.85 19.13
C ILE A 71 -8.81 -7.84 18.12
N LEU A 72 -10.14 -7.63 18.12
CA LEU A 72 -10.77 -6.67 17.21
C LEU A 72 -10.39 -5.22 17.54
N GLN A 73 -10.27 -4.86 18.82
CA GLN A 73 -9.77 -3.53 19.21
C GLN A 73 -8.33 -3.29 18.76
N CYS A 74 -7.46 -4.30 18.87
CA CYS A 74 -6.10 -4.21 18.34
C CYS A 74 -6.09 -4.05 16.81
N TYR A 75 -6.99 -4.73 16.12
CA TYR A 75 -7.16 -4.60 14.67
C TYR A 75 -7.63 -3.18 14.28
N GLU A 76 -8.59 -2.59 14.98
CA GLU A 76 -9.04 -1.20 14.74
C GLU A 76 -7.86 -0.21 14.82
N ILE A 77 -6.98 -0.36 15.83
CA ILE A 77 -5.78 0.46 15.96
C ILE A 77 -4.82 0.23 14.77
N ILE A 78 -4.69 -1.01 14.29
CA ILE A 78 -3.88 -1.31 13.10
C ILE A 78 -4.48 -0.63 11.86
N LEU A 79 -5.81 -0.63 11.70
CA LEU A 79 -6.45 0.05 10.57
C LEU A 79 -6.10 1.54 10.56
N ASP A 80 -6.29 2.23 11.68
CA ASP A 80 -6.00 3.66 11.82
C ASP A 80 -4.52 3.98 11.53
N VAL A 81 -3.61 3.10 11.94
CA VAL A 81 -2.15 3.29 11.73
C VAL A 81 -1.74 3.05 10.29
N TYR A 82 -2.39 2.12 9.57
CA TYR A 82 -1.96 1.69 8.24
C TYR A 82 -2.68 2.40 7.10
N GLU A 83 -3.85 3.00 7.33
CA GLU A 83 -4.61 3.69 6.27
C GLU A 83 -3.77 4.76 5.56
N GLY A 84 -3.16 5.67 6.32
CA GLY A 84 -2.32 6.75 5.78
C GLY A 84 -1.09 6.26 5.01
N PRO A 85 -0.21 5.45 5.62
CA PRO A 85 0.95 4.89 4.94
C PRO A 85 0.62 4.10 3.68
N PHE A 86 -0.50 3.36 3.69
CA PHE A 86 -0.94 2.59 2.52
C PHE A 86 -1.34 3.49 1.35
N ILE A 87 -2.08 4.57 1.62
CA ILE A 87 -2.44 5.59 0.63
C ILE A 87 -1.18 6.22 0.05
N TYR A 88 -0.32 6.72 0.95
CA TYR A 88 0.92 7.38 0.56
C TYR A 88 1.77 6.48 -0.32
N GLN A 89 1.97 5.23 0.08
CA GLN A 89 2.75 4.27 -0.69
C GLN A 89 2.11 3.92 -2.04
N SER A 90 0.78 3.83 -2.12
CA SER A 90 0.09 3.55 -3.38
C SER A 90 0.25 4.70 -4.37
N ILE A 91 0.10 5.94 -3.89
CA ILE A 91 0.27 7.17 -4.68
C ILE A 91 1.73 7.32 -5.12
N ASP A 92 2.67 7.19 -4.19
CA ASP A 92 4.10 7.29 -4.45
C ASP A 92 4.56 6.27 -5.49
N ALA A 93 4.19 5.00 -5.31
CA ALA A 93 4.50 3.94 -6.29
C ALA A 93 3.92 4.24 -7.67
N PHE A 94 2.70 4.78 -7.75
CA PHE A 94 2.07 5.14 -9.02
C PHE A 94 2.84 6.26 -9.74
N PHE A 95 3.07 7.38 -9.07
CA PHE A 95 3.79 8.52 -9.67
C PHE A 95 5.23 8.19 -10.02
N GLN A 96 5.93 7.49 -9.12
CA GLN A 96 7.30 7.06 -9.34
C GLN A 96 7.38 6.13 -10.57
N SER A 97 6.44 5.20 -10.73
CA SER A 97 6.36 4.34 -11.92
C SER A 97 6.14 5.14 -13.21
N LEU A 98 5.31 6.18 -13.18
CA LEU A 98 5.08 7.04 -14.34
C LEU A 98 6.33 7.86 -14.71
N ILE A 99 7.04 8.40 -13.72
CA ILE A 99 8.29 9.16 -13.92
C ILE A 99 9.35 8.24 -14.53
N GLU A 100 9.51 7.04 -13.97
CA GLU A 100 10.46 6.05 -14.45
C GLU A 100 10.20 5.60 -15.89
N ILE A 101 8.93 5.44 -16.27
CA ILE A 101 8.55 5.10 -17.64
C ILE A 101 8.83 6.25 -18.61
N LYS A 102 8.61 7.50 -18.20
CA LYS A 102 8.98 8.67 -19.00
C LYS A 102 10.49 8.76 -19.21
N ILE A 103 11.26 8.54 -18.14
CA ILE A 103 12.72 8.44 -18.19
C ILE A 103 13.11 7.34 -19.18
N PHE A 104 12.56 6.13 -19.03
CA PHE A 104 12.83 5.00 -19.91
C PHE A 104 12.60 5.32 -21.39
N VAL A 105 11.46 5.91 -21.73
CA VAL A 105 11.13 6.31 -23.11
C VAL A 105 12.10 7.38 -23.63
N ALA A 106 12.45 8.38 -22.82
CA ALA A 106 13.40 9.42 -23.21
C ALA A 106 14.81 8.88 -23.50
N PHE A 107 15.25 7.87 -22.74
CA PHE A 107 16.56 7.25 -22.90
C PHE A 107 16.63 6.19 -24.01
N GLY A 108 15.49 5.63 -24.42
CA GLY A 108 15.41 4.54 -25.41
C GLY A 108 15.96 4.88 -26.80
N ASN A 109 16.04 6.16 -27.16
CA ASN A 109 16.47 6.59 -28.50
C ASN A 109 17.99 6.54 -28.74
N ASP A 110 18.79 6.29 -27.71
CA ASP A 110 20.26 6.36 -27.81
C ASP A 110 20.86 5.17 -27.04
N VAL A 111 20.79 3.97 -27.63
CA VAL A 111 21.06 2.69 -26.95
C VAL A 111 22.57 2.44 -26.83
N GLY A 112 23.20 3.00 -25.80
CA GLY A 112 24.56 2.65 -25.36
C GLY A 112 24.57 1.63 -24.21
N TRP A 113 25.61 0.80 -24.12
CA TRP A 113 25.77 -0.22 -23.05
C TRP A 113 25.67 0.35 -21.63
N ASP A 114 26.09 1.60 -21.42
CA ASP A 114 26.01 2.28 -20.13
C ASP A 114 24.55 2.44 -19.63
N LYS A 115 23.56 2.43 -20.54
CA LYS A 115 22.13 2.61 -20.21
C LYS A 115 21.44 1.34 -19.75
N ILE A 116 22.04 0.17 -19.96
CA ILE A 116 21.50 -1.11 -19.44
C ILE A 116 21.44 -1.06 -17.91
N SER A 117 22.42 -0.42 -17.27
CA SER A 117 22.47 -0.27 -15.81
C SER A 117 21.24 0.50 -15.27
N VAL A 118 20.86 1.59 -15.94
CA VAL A 118 19.69 2.42 -15.59
C VAL A 118 18.39 1.64 -15.76
N LEU A 119 18.27 0.86 -16.84
CA LEU A 119 17.10 0.01 -17.09
C LEU A 119 16.93 -1.04 -15.97
N VAL A 120 18.01 -1.72 -15.60
CA VAL A 120 17.99 -2.72 -14.52
C VAL A 120 17.59 -2.07 -13.20
N TYR A 121 18.09 -0.86 -12.91
CA TYR A 121 17.73 -0.11 -11.72
C TYR A 121 16.22 0.22 -11.67
N ILE A 122 15.66 0.77 -12.76
CA ILE A 122 14.23 1.09 -12.88
C ILE A 122 13.37 -0.16 -12.70
N LEU A 123 13.66 -1.24 -13.44
CA LEU A 123 12.90 -2.48 -13.32
C LEU A 123 12.96 -3.06 -11.91
N SER A 124 14.14 -3.02 -11.27
CA SER A 124 14.31 -3.48 -9.88
C SER A 124 13.47 -2.65 -8.91
N TRP A 125 13.35 -1.34 -9.13
CA TRP A 125 12.54 -0.45 -8.32
C TRP A 125 11.03 -0.71 -8.45
N ILE A 126 10.53 -0.87 -9.69
CA ILE A 126 9.13 -1.21 -9.95
C ILE A 126 8.78 -2.55 -9.30
N VAL A 127 9.59 -3.58 -9.53
CA VAL A 127 9.39 -4.91 -8.93
C VAL A 127 9.36 -4.82 -7.41
N LYS A 128 10.31 -4.08 -6.82
CA LYS A 128 10.33 -3.85 -5.37
C LYS A 128 9.04 -3.20 -4.87
N SER A 129 8.57 -2.14 -5.54
CA SER A 129 7.35 -1.42 -5.16
C SER A 129 6.11 -2.31 -5.20
N VAL A 130 5.96 -3.11 -6.25
CA VAL A 130 4.87 -4.08 -6.41
C VAL A 130 4.95 -5.19 -5.36
N LEU A 131 6.14 -5.73 -5.08
CA LEU A 131 6.33 -6.80 -4.08
C LEU A 131 5.94 -6.34 -2.67
N ILE A 132 6.23 -5.09 -2.31
CA ILE A 132 5.86 -4.55 -1.01
C ILE A 132 4.33 -4.47 -0.87
N GLN A 133 3.66 -3.87 -1.85
CA GLN A 133 2.20 -3.75 -1.85
C GLN A 133 1.52 -5.13 -1.83
N PHE A 134 2.03 -6.06 -2.64
CA PHE A 134 1.52 -7.43 -2.70
C PHE A 134 1.68 -8.18 -1.37
N THR A 135 2.85 -8.06 -0.72
CA THR A 135 3.09 -8.67 0.59
C THR A 135 2.10 -8.12 1.61
N LEU A 136 1.93 -6.80 1.67
CA LEU A 136 1.02 -6.16 2.62
C LEU A 136 -0.43 -6.59 2.40
N SER A 137 -0.90 -6.62 1.15
CA SER A 137 -2.22 -7.13 0.78
C SER A 137 -2.42 -8.60 1.19
N LEU A 138 -1.42 -9.46 0.97
CA LEU A 138 -1.49 -10.88 1.37
C LEU A 138 -1.61 -11.06 2.88
N THR A 139 -0.87 -10.27 3.66
CA THR A 139 -0.92 -10.36 5.12
C THR A 139 -2.30 -9.96 5.65
N PHE A 140 -2.89 -8.88 5.13
CA PHE A 140 -4.27 -8.49 5.49
C PHE A 140 -5.29 -9.54 5.04
N ASP A 141 -5.16 -10.09 3.84
CA ASP A 141 -6.09 -11.11 3.35
C ASP A 141 -6.06 -12.39 4.21
N THR A 142 -4.85 -12.85 4.59
CA THR A 142 -4.68 -14.00 5.49
C THR A 142 -5.35 -13.76 6.84
N PHE A 143 -5.22 -12.55 7.39
CA PHE A 143 -5.92 -12.16 8.61
C PHE A 143 -7.45 -12.20 8.40
N TYR A 144 -7.96 -11.65 7.30
CA TYR A 144 -9.40 -11.66 6.99
C TYR A 144 -9.96 -13.07 6.85
N GLN A 145 -9.25 -13.97 6.16
CA GLN A 145 -9.64 -15.37 6.04
C GLN A 145 -9.70 -16.06 7.42
N THR A 146 -8.75 -15.74 8.31
CA THR A 146 -8.71 -16.31 9.66
C THR A 146 -9.88 -15.80 10.53
N VAL A 147 -10.24 -14.53 10.40
CA VAL A 147 -11.42 -13.94 11.06
C VAL A 147 -12.72 -14.55 10.51
N ASP A 148 -12.82 -14.73 9.19
CA ASP A 148 -13.98 -15.35 8.53
C ASP A 148 -14.14 -16.83 8.93
N LEU A 149 -13.02 -17.56 9.09
CA LEU A 149 -13.01 -18.91 9.65
C LEU A 149 -13.54 -18.94 11.08
N ALA A 150 -13.17 -17.98 11.92
CA ALA A 150 -13.68 -17.86 13.28
C ALA A 150 -15.20 -17.58 13.28
N GLN A 151 -15.68 -16.71 12.38
CA GLN A 151 -17.10 -16.44 12.18
C GLN A 151 -17.87 -17.69 11.74
N THR A 152 -17.35 -18.40 10.73
CA THR A 152 -17.94 -19.64 10.21
C THR A 152 -17.98 -20.73 11.29
N SER A 153 -16.92 -20.84 12.10
CA SER A 153 -16.87 -21.78 13.22
C SER A 153 -17.94 -21.46 14.28
N CYS A 154 -18.16 -20.19 14.60
CA CYS A 154 -19.26 -19.76 15.46
C CYS A 154 -20.64 -20.08 14.88
N MET A 155 -20.82 -19.89 13.57
CA MET A 155 -22.08 -20.18 12.87
C MET A 155 -22.39 -21.68 12.94
N LEU A 156 -21.43 -22.53 12.59
CA LEU A 156 -21.55 -23.99 12.64
C LEU A 156 -21.80 -24.51 14.06
N ASN A 157 -21.15 -23.92 15.06
CA ASN A 157 -21.36 -24.29 16.46
C ASN A 157 -22.73 -23.84 17.00
N SER A 158 -23.31 -22.77 16.43
CA SER A 158 -24.63 -22.29 16.85
C SER A 158 -25.77 -23.16 16.34
N THR A 159 -25.57 -23.86 15.22
CA THR A 159 -26.56 -24.76 14.59
C THR A 159 -26.50 -26.20 15.11
N ASP A 160 -25.50 -26.54 15.92
CA ASP A 160 -25.35 -27.89 16.48
C ASP A 160 -26.33 -28.10 17.65
N ASP A 161 -27.11 -29.19 17.60
CA ASP A 161 -28.09 -29.54 18.64
C ASP A 161 -27.43 -29.89 19.97
N LYS A 162 -26.14 -30.29 19.97
CA LYS A 162 -25.39 -30.65 21.18
C LYS A 162 -24.77 -29.45 21.90
N CYS A 163 -24.93 -28.24 21.36
CA CYS A 163 -24.31 -27.02 21.87
C CYS A 163 -25.00 -26.52 23.15
N THR A 164 -24.22 -26.15 24.17
CA THR A 164 -24.77 -25.59 25.41
C THR A 164 -25.30 -24.17 25.20
N ASP A 165 -26.28 -23.74 26.01
CA ASP A 165 -26.84 -22.38 25.90
C ASP A 165 -25.77 -21.28 26.06
N ASP A 166 -24.76 -21.50 26.90
CA ASP A 166 -23.65 -20.57 27.08
C ASP A 166 -22.75 -20.49 25.82
N GLN A 167 -22.49 -21.61 25.14
CA GLN A 167 -21.74 -21.64 23.88
C GLN A 167 -22.53 -20.95 22.75
N ARG A 168 -23.83 -21.22 22.66
CA ARG A 168 -24.73 -20.56 21.71
C ARG A 168 -24.79 -19.05 21.95
N LYS A 169 -24.83 -18.63 23.22
CA LYS A 169 -24.79 -17.21 23.61
C LYS A 169 -23.46 -16.55 23.24
N LEU A 170 -22.33 -17.23 23.50
CA LEU A 170 -21.01 -16.77 23.09
C LEU A 170 -20.93 -16.55 21.58
N CYS A 171 -21.28 -17.57 20.78
CA CYS A 171 -21.21 -17.49 19.33
C CYS A 171 -22.12 -16.37 18.79
N LYS A 172 -23.36 -16.26 19.29
CA LYS A 172 -24.26 -15.14 18.93
C LYS A 172 -23.66 -13.77 19.24
N ASN A 173 -23.00 -13.61 20.38
CA ASN A 173 -22.36 -12.35 20.76
C ASN A 173 -21.15 -12.03 19.87
N VAL A 174 -20.33 -13.04 19.55
CA VAL A 174 -19.20 -12.90 18.60
C VAL A 174 -19.70 -12.46 17.23
N MET A 175 -20.74 -13.12 16.69
CA MET A 175 -21.32 -12.77 15.39
C MET A 175 -21.87 -11.34 15.37
N ARG A 176 -22.54 -10.91 16.45
CA ARG A 176 -23.05 -9.54 16.59
C ARG A 176 -21.92 -8.52 16.66
N LEU A 177 -20.89 -8.79 17.45
CA LEU A 177 -19.74 -7.92 17.59
C LEU A 177 -18.98 -7.79 16.27
N HIS A 178 -18.69 -8.92 15.61
CA HIS A 178 -18.03 -8.95 14.32
C HIS A 178 -18.79 -8.09 13.31
N ARG A 179 -20.10 -8.27 13.16
CA ARG A 179 -20.92 -7.43 12.27
C ARG A 179 -20.86 -5.94 12.59
N ALA A 180 -20.71 -5.56 13.87
CA ALA A 180 -20.74 -4.17 14.32
C ALA A 180 -19.37 -3.48 14.28
N SER A 181 -18.27 -4.22 14.42
CA SER A 181 -16.91 -3.67 14.59
C SER A 181 -15.94 -4.06 13.48
N PHE A 182 -16.11 -5.24 12.89
CA PHE A 182 -15.20 -5.68 11.84
C PHE A 182 -15.55 -4.99 10.51
N SER A 183 -14.61 -4.19 10.02
CA SER A 183 -14.58 -3.70 8.65
C SER A 183 -13.25 -4.10 8.02
N LYS A 184 -13.28 -4.51 6.74
CA LYS A 184 -12.03 -4.70 5.98
C LYS A 184 -11.37 -3.34 5.79
N LEU A 185 -10.03 -3.29 5.84
CA LEU A 185 -9.29 -2.07 5.56
C LEU A 185 -9.75 -1.48 4.22
N CYS A 186 -10.33 -0.29 4.29
CA CYS A 186 -10.82 0.45 3.14
C CYS A 186 -10.05 1.75 3.05
N VAL A 187 -9.40 1.95 1.92
CA VAL A 187 -8.54 3.10 1.65
C VAL A 187 -9.39 4.20 1.04
N CYS A 188 -9.45 5.35 1.73
CA CYS A 188 -10.26 6.51 1.36
C CYS A 188 -11.76 6.19 1.19
N GLY A 189 -12.27 5.10 1.78
CA GLY A 189 -13.64 4.64 1.56
C GLY A 189 -13.94 4.12 0.15
N MET A 190 -12.95 4.08 -0.76
CA MET A 190 -13.15 3.72 -2.16
C MET A 190 -12.66 2.31 -2.50
N PHE A 191 -11.55 1.88 -1.92
CA PHE A 191 -10.89 0.62 -2.27
C PHE A 191 -10.63 -0.24 -1.05
N TYR A 192 -11.14 -1.48 -1.07
CA TYR A 192 -10.73 -2.47 -0.08
C TYR A 192 -9.30 -2.94 -0.37
N VAL A 193 -8.48 -2.98 0.67
CA VAL A 193 -7.14 -3.59 0.60
C VAL A 193 -7.33 -5.10 0.58
N ASP A 194 -7.43 -5.63 -0.63
CA ASP A 194 -7.54 -7.05 -0.94
C ASP A 194 -6.30 -7.51 -1.75
N ILE A 195 -6.21 -8.82 -2.01
CA ILE A 195 -5.17 -9.39 -2.92
C ILE A 195 -5.26 -8.77 -4.32
N CYS A 196 -6.42 -8.26 -4.71
CA CYS A 196 -6.66 -7.65 -6.01
C CYS A 196 -6.21 -6.18 -6.09
N HIS A 197 -5.96 -5.50 -4.97
CA HIS A 197 -5.53 -4.09 -4.93
C HIS A 197 -4.28 -3.82 -5.78
N PRO A 198 -3.15 -4.53 -5.59
CA PRO A 198 -1.97 -4.34 -6.45
C PRO A 198 -2.27 -4.65 -7.92
N LEU A 199 -3.16 -5.63 -8.22
CA LEU A 199 -3.56 -5.93 -9.59
C LEU A 199 -4.34 -4.76 -10.21
N ARG A 200 -5.27 -4.15 -9.47
CA ARG A 200 -6.01 -2.95 -9.91
C ARG A 200 -5.07 -1.77 -10.15
N LEU A 201 -4.08 -1.57 -9.28
CA LEU A 201 -3.06 -0.54 -9.47
C LEU A 201 -2.21 -0.81 -10.72
N MET A 202 -1.84 -2.07 -10.97
CA MET A 202 -1.10 -2.45 -12.18
C MET A 202 -1.92 -2.26 -13.46
N ILE A 203 -3.23 -2.55 -13.43
CA ILE A 203 -4.13 -2.29 -14.56
C ILE A 203 -4.21 -0.77 -14.83
N LEU A 204 -4.38 0.02 -13.77
CA LEU A 204 -4.39 1.48 -13.86
C LEU A 204 -3.08 2.00 -14.47
N LEU A 205 -1.94 1.55 -13.93
CA LEU A 205 -0.61 1.91 -14.42
C LEU A 205 -0.46 1.54 -15.90
N THR A 206 -0.82 0.32 -16.30
CA THR A 206 -0.74 -0.14 -17.70
C THR A 206 -1.60 0.73 -18.63
N ASN A 207 -2.81 1.09 -18.22
CA ASN A 207 -3.67 1.96 -19.02
C ASN A 207 -3.05 3.36 -19.20
N TYR A 208 -2.50 3.93 -18.12
CA TYR A 208 -1.82 5.23 -18.18
C TYR A 208 -0.53 5.18 -18.99
N THR A 209 0.21 4.08 -18.97
CA THR A 209 1.45 3.96 -19.73
C THR A 209 1.19 3.83 -21.21
N VAL A 210 0.15 3.09 -21.63
CA VAL A 210 -0.30 3.06 -23.03
C VAL A 210 -0.66 4.46 -23.50
N ILE A 211 -1.49 5.19 -22.76
CA ILE A 211 -1.88 6.58 -23.11
C ILE A 211 -0.64 7.49 -23.20
N THR A 212 0.29 7.36 -22.25
CA THR A 212 1.53 8.15 -22.25
C THR A 212 2.40 7.84 -23.46
N ILE A 213 2.52 6.57 -23.84
CA ILE A 213 3.27 6.14 -25.03
C ILE A 213 2.60 6.67 -26.30
N ASP A 214 1.27 6.60 -26.41
CA ASP A 214 0.52 7.10 -27.57
C ASP A 214 0.72 8.61 -27.76
N ILE A 215 0.65 9.40 -26.69
CA ILE A 215 0.90 10.85 -26.72
C ILE A 215 2.33 11.14 -27.18
N ILE A 216 3.33 10.42 -26.65
CA ILE A 216 4.73 10.61 -27.03
C ILE A 216 4.94 10.25 -28.51
N LEU A 217 4.34 9.16 -28.98
CA LEU A 217 4.42 8.73 -30.37
C LEU A 217 3.76 9.76 -31.31
N PHE A 218 2.60 10.31 -30.93
CA PHE A 218 1.93 11.36 -31.70
C PHE A 218 2.77 12.64 -31.81
N ILE A 219 3.39 13.09 -30.70
CA ILE A 219 4.31 14.24 -30.70
C ILE A 219 5.52 13.97 -31.60
N PHE A 220 6.06 12.75 -31.57
CA PHE A 220 7.19 12.35 -32.40
C PHE A 220 6.83 12.36 -33.90
N ILE A 221 5.70 11.76 -34.28
CA ILE A 221 5.20 11.76 -35.68
C ILE A 221 4.96 13.19 -36.17
N THR A 222 4.32 14.03 -35.36
CA THR A 222 4.07 15.45 -35.72
C THR A 222 5.39 16.21 -35.89
N SER A 223 6.39 15.93 -35.06
CA SER A 223 7.73 16.52 -35.18
C SER A 223 8.46 16.05 -36.45
N LEU A 224 8.27 14.80 -36.88
CA LEU A 224 8.84 14.29 -38.13
C LEU A 224 8.19 14.93 -39.37
N ILE A 225 6.86 15.04 -39.39
CA ILE A 225 6.11 15.64 -40.50
C ILE A 225 6.50 17.11 -40.66
N THR A 226 6.51 17.87 -39.56
CA THR A 226 6.92 19.29 -39.58
C THR A 226 8.38 19.46 -39.99
N HIS A 227 9.27 18.54 -39.60
CA HIS A 227 10.67 18.58 -40.05
C HIS A 227 10.81 18.31 -41.55
N GLU A 228 10.00 17.41 -42.14
CA GLU A 228 10.07 17.11 -43.58
C GLU A 228 9.55 18.26 -44.46
N GLU A 229 8.50 18.98 -44.02
CA GLU A 229 8.02 20.17 -44.72
C GLU A 229 9.04 21.31 -44.68
N HIS A 230 9.74 21.50 -43.55
CA HIS A 230 10.75 22.53 -43.42
C HIS A 230 12.08 22.21 -44.13
N THR A 231 12.45 20.95 -44.36
CA THR A 231 13.64 20.60 -45.16
C THR A 231 13.46 20.73 -46.67
N LYS A 232 12.22 20.86 -47.18
CA LYS A 232 11.96 21.05 -48.62
C LYS A 232 11.93 22.51 -49.07
N GLU A 233 11.75 23.50 -48.17
CA GLU A 233 11.65 24.92 -48.56
C GLU A 233 12.65 25.87 -47.88
N MET A 234 13.45 25.44 -46.91
CA MET A 234 14.22 26.38 -46.09
C MET A 234 15.70 25.99 -45.91
N ASN A 235 16.58 26.76 -46.57
CA ASN A 235 17.98 26.95 -46.20
C ASN A 235 18.08 27.83 -44.93
N ILE A 236 17.24 27.57 -43.92
CA ILE A 236 17.05 28.44 -42.75
C ILE A 236 17.53 27.76 -41.48
N ASN A 237 18.67 28.28 -41.05
CA ASN A 237 19.08 28.59 -39.69
C ASN A 237 18.64 27.61 -38.59
N VAL A 238 19.41 26.52 -38.50
CA VAL A 238 19.50 25.58 -37.37
C VAL A 238 19.45 26.26 -35.98
N GLY A 239 19.85 27.53 -35.87
CA GLY A 239 19.77 28.32 -34.63
C GLY A 239 18.37 28.39 -33.99
N HIS A 240 17.30 28.53 -34.78
CA HIS A 240 15.95 28.70 -34.21
C HIS A 240 15.38 27.37 -33.66
N LEU A 241 15.73 26.23 -34.27
CA LEU A 241 15.32 24.90 -33.77
C LEU A 241 16.06 24.52 -32.48
N ILE A 242 17.35 24.90 -32.37
CA ILE A 242 18.12 24.78 -31.11
C ILE A 242 17.48 25.63 -30.01
N GLU A 243 16.99 26.83 -30.34
CA GLU A 243 16.35 27.73 -29.37
C GLU A 243 15.03 27.17 -28.84
N VAL A 244 14.16 26.62 -29.70
CA VAL A 244 12.89 26.01 -29.27
C VAL A 244 13.12 24.77 -28.40
N LYS A 245 14.10 23.92 -28.76
CA LYS A 245 14.47 22.73 -27.98
C LYS A 245 15.07 23.12 -26.61
N SER A 246 15.85 24.20 -26.57
CA SER A 246 16.38 24.79 -25.34
C SER A 246 15.29 25.36 -24.43
N LYS A 247 14.31 26.09 -24.99
CA LYS A 247 13.16 26.64 -24.25
C LYS A 247 12.23 25.57 -23.69
N SER A 248 11.96 24.50 -24.44
CA SER A 248 11.18 23.35 -23.96
C SER A 248 11.88 22.60 -22.82
N LYS A 249 13.19 22.37 -22.95
CA LYS A 249 14.00 21.74 -21.90
C LYS A 249 14.01 22.56 -20.60
N THR A 250 14.25 23.86 -20.70
CA THR A 250 14.24 24.76 -19.53
C THR A 250 12.86 24.87 -18.87
N PHE A 251 11.76 24.79 -19.63
CA PHE A 251 10.42 24.74 -19.07
C PHE A 251 10.17 23.45 -18.26
N LEU A 252 10.54 22.29 -18.81
CA LEU A 252 10.42 21.00 -18.14
C LEU A 252 11.29 20.92 -16.88
N ASP A 253 12.54 21.38 -16.94
CA ASP A 253 13.46 21.40 -15.79
C ASP A 253 12.89 22.28 -14.66
N ASN A 254 12.26 23.42 -14.98
CA ASN A 254 11.62 24.29 -13.99
C ASN A 254 10.35 23.71 -13.37
N VAL A 255 9.57 22.93 -14.12
CA VAL A 255 8.38 22.24 -13.59
C VAL A 255 8.80 21.09 -12.66
N ILE A 256 9.77 20.30 -13.08
CA ILE A 256 10.29 19.17 -12.29
C ILE A 256 10.95 19.66 -11.01
N ASP A 257 11.76 20.73 -11.05
CA ASP A 257 12.41 21.28 -9.86
C ASP A 257 11.39 21.81 -8.83
N LYS A 258 10.30 22.44 -9.29
CA LYS A 258 9.22 22.90 -8.40
C LYS A 258 8.46 21.74 -7.75
N GLU A 259 8.15 20.70 -8.50
CA GLU A 259 7.49 19.49 -7.96
C GLU A 259 8.39 18.76 -6.95
N VAL A 260 9.68 18.60 -7.27
CA VAL A 260 10.66 17.97 -6.38
C VAL A 260 10.83 18.78 -5.09
N GLN A 261 10.91 20.11 -5.18
CA GLN A 261 11.00 20.97 -4.00
C GLN A 261 9.73 20.90 -3.13
N LEU A 262 8.56 20.79 -3.76
CA LEU A 262 7.29 20.67 -3.05
C LEU A 262 7.14 19.33 -2.34
N VAL A 263 7.46 18.22 -3.01
CA VAL A 263 7.47 16.88 -2.42
C VAL A 263 8.49 16.81 -1.28
N LYS A 264 9.67 17.42 -1.45
CA LYS A 264 10.68 17.52 -0.39
C LYS A 264 10.15 18.30 0.81
N LEU A 265 9.51 19.45 0.58
CA LEU A 265 8.92 20.26 1.64
C LEU A 265 7.83 19.49 2.41
N LEU A 266 6.95 18.77 1.71
CA LEU A 266 5.91 17.95 2.32
C LEU A 266 6.51 16.79 3.13
N THR A 267 7.51 16.11 2.57
CA THR A 267 8.25 15.04 3.25
C THR A 267 8.91 15.56 4.53
N ASP A 268 9.60 16.70 4.48
CA ASP A 268 10.25 17.30 5.65
C ASP A 268 9.23 17.69 6.73
N LYS A 269 8.05 18.20 6.34
CA LYS A 269 6.97 18.52 7.28
C LYS A 269 6.33 17.27 7.89
N MET A 270 6.19 16.20 7.12
CA MET A 270 5.66 14.93 7.59
C MET A 270 6.63 14.25 8.56
N LEU A 271 7.93 14.25 8.26
CA LEU A 271 8.99 13.76 9.16
C LEU A 271 9.06 14.58 10.45
N LEU A 272 8.94 15.90 10.35
CA LEU A 272 8.88 16.77 11.53
C LEU A 272 7.66 16.43 12.39
N TRP A 273 6.49 16.23 11.77
CA TRP A 273 5.29 15.81 12.48
C TRP A 273 5.45 14.45 13.15
N GLU A 274 6.03 13.46 12.46
CA GLU A 274 6.32 12.13 13.03
C GLU A 274 7.25 12.22 14.24
N SER A 275 8.33 13.01 14.14
CA SER A 275 9.26 13.22 15.25
C SER A 275 8.58 13.85 16.47
N GLN A 276 7.66 14.79 16.25
CA GLN A 276 6.86 15.44 17.28
C GLN A 276 5.82 14.49 17.89
N LEU A 277 5.28 13.56 17.11
CA LEU A 277 4.36 12.53 17.60
C LEU A 277 5.09 11.57 18.55
N LEU A 278 6.25 11.08 18.14
CA LEU A 278 7.09 10.18 18.94
C LEU A 278 7.56 10.84 20.25
N TYR A 279 7.96 12.12 20.19
CA TYR A 279 8.33 12.88 21.38
C TYR A 279 7.17 13.01 22.37
N ALA A 280 5.96 13.27 21.88
CA ALA A 280 4.78 13.41 22.72
C ALA A 280 4.30 12.09 23.35
N GLN A 281 4.49 10.98 22.63
CA GLN A 281 4.17 9.65 23.14
C GLN A 281 5.05 9.26 24.34
N ASN A 282 6.32 9.66 24.33
CA ASN A 282 7.27 9.34 25.40
C ASN A 282 7.13 10.23 26.65
N ASN A 283 6.61 11.45 26.52
CA ASN A 283 6.57 12.44 27.61
C ASN A 283 5.18 12.66 28.23
N GLY A 284 4.17 11.91 27.78
CA GLY A 284 2.78 12.11 28.16
C GLY A 284 2.15 13.29 27.40
N CYS A 285 1.02 13.03 26.73
CA CYS A 285 0.42 14.01 25.84
C CYS A 285 -0.67 14.82 26.54
N SER A 286 -0.53 16.14 26.58
CA SER A 286 -1.62 17.01 27.05
C SER A 286 -2.71 17.13 25.98
N LYS A 287 -3.97 17.26 26.39
CA LYS A 287 -5.13 17.43 25.48
C LYS A 287 -4.96 18.59 24.49
N SER A 288 -4.24 19.64 24.91
CA SER A 288 -3.86 20.80 24.09
C SER A 288 -2.88 20.44 22.97
N TYR A 289 -1.94 19.52 23.22
CA TYR A 289 -0.96 19.08 22.23
C TYR A 289 -1.59 18.21 21.13
N SER A 290 -2.45 17.25 21.49
CA SER A 290 -3.21 16.45 20.52
C SER A 290 -4.03 17.33 19.58
N SER A 291 -4.66 18.39 20.10
CA SER A 291 -5.42 19.34 19.28
C SER A 291 -4.54 20.11 18.30
N LYS A 292 -3.32 20.52 18.70
CA LYS A 292 -2.36 21.18 17.81
C LYS A 292 -1.83 20.24 16.72
N MET A 293 -1.55 18.98 17.06
CA MET A 293 -1.11 17.96 16.09
C MET A 293 -2.18 17.65 15.05
N TYR A 294 -3.43 17.53 15.49
CA TYR A 294 -4.56 17.37 14.58
C TYR A 294 -4.73 18.60 13.67
N ARG A 295 -4.59 19.81 14.22
CA ARG A 295 -4.67 21.04 13.42
C ARG A 295 -3.54 21.14 12.39
N ALA A 296 -2.31 20.70 12.74
CA ALA A 296 -1.20 20.64 11.80
C ALA A 296 -1.48 19.65 10.64
N TYR A 297 -2.04 18.48 10.96
CA TYR A 297 -2.47 17.50 9.96
C TYR A 297 -3.55 18.06 9.01
N VAL A 298 -4.57 18.73 9.56
CA VAL A 298 -5.61 19.39 8.74
C VAL A 298 -5.04 20.48 7.83
N LEU A 299 -4.01 21.21 8.27
CA LEU A 299 -3.33 22.20 7.42
C LEU A 299 -2.52 21.55 6.30
N ILE A 300 -1.87 20.41 6.56
CA ILE A 300 -1.17 19.62 5.53
C ILE A 300 -2.16 19.15 4.46
N LEU A 301 -3.33 18.65 4.87
CA LEU A 301 -4.40 18.26 3.95
C LEU A 301 -4.94 19.44 3.13
N LYS A 302 -5.15 20.61 3.74
CA LYS A 302 -5.55 21.82 3.00
C LYS A 302 -4.50 22.28 1.99
N CYS A 303 -3.22 22.16 2.32
CA CYS A 303 -2.16 22.44 1.34
C CYS A 303 -2.27 21.50 0.13
N TYR A 304 -2.58 20.22 0.37
CA TYR A 304 -2.79 19.24 -0.70
C TYR A 304 -3.99 19.59 -1.59
N GLU A 305 -5.13 20.00 -1.03
CA GLU A 305 -6.30 20.47 -1.80
C GLU A 305 -5.98 21.73 -2.64
N ILE A 306 -5.22 22.69 -2.10
CA ILE A 306 -4.82 23.90 -2.84
C ILE A 306 -3.93 23.52 -4.03
N ILE A 307 -3.01 22.56 -3.84
CA ILE A 307 -2.16 22.03 -4.90
C ILE A 307 -3.03 21.37 -5.98
N GLN A 308 -3.94 20.47 -5.60
CA GLN A 308 -4.83 19.80 -6.53
C GLN A 308 -5.65 20.79 -7.38
N ASN A 309 -6.19 21.83 -6.75
CA ASN A 309 -6.94 22.90 -7.43
C ASN A 309 -6.07 23.78 -8.33
N ALA A 310 -4.82 24.07 -7.95
CA ALA A 310 -3.91 24.90 -8.72
C ALA A 310 -3.44 24.24 -10.03
N TYR A 311 -3.36 22.91 -10.04
CA TYR A 311 -2.95 22.14 -11.21
C TYR A 311 -4.12 21.66 -12.09
N GLY A 312 -5.36 22.01 -11.74
CA GLY A 312 -6.54 21.67 -12.54
C GLY A 312 -6.71 20.17 -12.75
N VAL A 313 -6.23 19.36 -11.80
CA VAL A 313 -6.40 17.90 -11.81
C VAL A 313 -7.77 17.62 -11.19
N PRO A 314 -8.78 17.20 -11.97
CA PRO A 314 -10.13 16.97 -11.47
C PRO A 314 -10.20 15.88 -10.40
#